data_AF-A0A251UJC7-F1
#
_entry.id   AF-A0A251UJC7-F1
#
_cell.length_a   1.000
_cell.length_b   1.000
_cell.length_c   1.000
_cell.angle_alpha   90.00
_cell.angle_beta   90.00
_cell.angle_gamma   90.00
#
_symmetry.space_group_name_H-M   'P 1'
#
loop_
_entity.id
_entity.type
_entity.pdbx_description
1 polymer ?
#
loop_
_entity_poly.entity_id
_entity_poly.type
_entity_poly.pdbx_seq_one_letter_code
_entity_poly.pdbx_strand_id
1 'polypeptide(L)'
;MPVSPGNSRVMMISPRNYNIWMDRLLPRWMFHTVQNLVIDSDLYLLHVEEKKIMEAGPSNWQKLCFVPTKSDANVVAFRKWLKIYAGGQIDWGNKFTGSLPPTPPREQLMDRYWSHVVNCSSCNAAYKGLNALAVSLQVFSFALVAIVGATKQAMISMAARNTLVIAAVLCFVGSKWLSHFIYKTFRYHGYNHAS
;
A
#
# COMPACT_ATOMS: atom_id res chain seq x y z
N MET A 1 -10.42 9.40 -11.17
CA MET A 1 -10.82 9.30 -12.60
C MET A 1 -11.33 7.90 -12.87
N PRO A 2 -12.55 7.72 -13.39
CA PRO A 2 -13.08 6.40 -13.74
C PRO A 2 -12.30 5.78 -14.90
N VAL A 3 -12.09 4.46 -14.86
CA VAL A 3 -11.38 3.69 -15.91
C VAL A 3 -12.31 2.65 -16.53
N SER A 4 -12.96 1.86 -15.66
CA SER A 4 -14.00 0.89 -16.00
C SER A 4 -14.85 0.63 -14.73
N PRO A 5 -16.00 -0.05 -14.82
CA PRO A 5 -16.75 -0.44 -13.62
C PRO A 5 -15.85 -1.16 -12.60
N GLY A 6 -15.90 -0.74 -11.33
CA GLY A 6 -15.06 -1.26 -10.26
C GLY A 6 -13.59 -0.83 -10.29
N ASN A 7 -13.20 0.06 -11.22
CA ASN A 7 -11.82 0.52 -11.37
C ASN A 7 -11.75 2.03 -11.55
N SER A 8 -10.99 2.68 -10.67
CA SER A 8 -10.69 4.10 -10.77
C SER A 8 -9.21 4.37 -10.53
N ARG A 9 -8.73 5.46 -11.12
CA ARG A 9 -7.39 6.00 -10.86
C ARG A 9 -7.50 7.20 -9.96
N VAL A 10 -6.87 7.14 -8.79
CA VAL A 10 -6.71 8.27 -7.88
C VAL A 10 -5.35 8.92 -8.15
N MET A 11 -5.34 10.22 -8.36
CA MET A 11 -4.12 11.02 -8.45
C MET A 11 -4.16 12.02 -7.30
N MET A 12 -3.17 11.95 -6.41
CA MET A 12 -3.07 12.83 -5.25
C MET A 12 -1.88 13.75 -5.43
N ILE A 13 -2.10 15.05 -5.27
CA ILE A 13 -1.04 16.05 -5.12
C ILE A 13 -1.20 16.60 -3.72
N SER A 14 -0.17 16.45 -2.90
CA SER A 14 -0.20 16.80 -1.48
C SER A 14 0.83 17.89 -1.20
N PRO A 15 0.55 19.16 -1.55
CA PRO A 15 1.44 20.26 -1.23
C PRO A 15 1.49 20.45 0.30
N ARG A 16 2.69 20.65 0.85
CA ARG A 16 2.87 21.06 2.24
C ARG A 16 3.51 22.43 2.31
N ASN A 17 2.96 23.29 3.15
CA ASN A 17 3.53 24.58 3.54
C ASN A 17 4.09 24.57 4.98
N TYR A 18 4.05 23.42 5.67
CA TYR A 18 4.55 23.22 7.03
C TYR A 18 5.58 22.09 7.09
N ASN A 19 6.53 22.20 8.01
CA ASN A 19 7.63 21.24 8.21
C ASN A 19 8.40 20.88 6.92
N ILE A 20 8.62 21.87 6.04
CA ILE A 20 9.35 21.74 4.77
C ILE A 20 10.82 21.32 4.98
N TRP A 21 11.40 21.62 6.14
CA TRP A 21 12.76 21.21 6.49
C TRP A 21 12.92 19.68 6.47
N MET A 22 11.84 18.92 6.74
CA MET A 22 11.85 17.46 6.71
C MET A 22 12.12 16.91 5.30
N ASP A 23 11.83 17.66 4.24
CA ASP A 23 12.10 17.22 2.85
C ASP A 23 13.61 17.10 2.55
N ARG A 24 14.46 17.73 3.38
CA ARG A 24 15.92 17.60 3.29
C ARG A 24 16.46 16.36 4.00
N LEU A 25 15.71 15.81 4.95
CA LEU A 25 16.15 14.70 5.80
C LEU A 25 15.48 13.38 5.44
N LEU A 26 14.22 13.43 5.03
CA LEU A 26 13.40 12.26 4.78
C LEU A 26 13.19 12.09 3.27
N PRO A 27 13.56 10.94 2.69
CA PRO A 27 13.26 10.67 1.29
C PRO A 27 11.76 10.68 1.01
N ARG A 28 11.39 11.20 -0.18
CA ARG A 28 9.99 11.39 -0.61
C ARG A 28 9.08 10.17 -0.45
N TRP A 29 9.60 8.97 -0.67
CA TRP A 29 8.81 7.74 -0.56
C TRP A 29 8.22 7.53 0.84
N MET A 30 8.87 8.01 1.91
CA MET A 30 8.33 7.86 3.27
C MET A 30 7.08 8.71 3.48
N PHE A 31 7.05 9.93 2.93
CA PHE A 31 5.84 10.74 2.93
C PHE A 31 4.72 10.09 2.13
N HIS A 32 5.04 9.47 1.00
CA HIS A 32 4.05 8.73 0.23
C HIS A 32 3.50 7.54 1.00
N THR A 33 4.33 6.80 1.76
CA THR A 33 3.84 5.70 2.60
C THR A 33 2.80 6.18 3.60
N VAL A 34 3.03 7.30 4.28
CA VAL A 34 2.06 7.88 5.23
C VAL A 34 0.76 8.27 4.53
N GLN A 35 0.84 8.87 3.34
CA GLN A 35 -0.36 9.23 2.57
C GLN A 35 -1.13 8.00 2.08
N ASN A 36 -0.43 6.95 1.65
CA ASN A 36 -1.07 5.71 1.23
C ASN A 36 -1.84 5.06 2.39
N LEU A 37 -1.40 5.19 3.65
CA LEU A 37 -2.15 4.65 4.80
C LEU A 37 -3.59 5.17 4.85
N VAL A 38 -3.83 6.44 4.49
CA VAL A 38 -5.20 7.02 4.43
C VAL A 38 -6.01 6.40 3.29
N ILE A 39 -5.40 6.21 2.11
CA ILE A 39 -6.09 5.57 0.98
C ILE A 39 -6.42 4.12 1.32
N ASP A 40 -5.46 3.41 1.92
CA ASP A 40 -5.58 2.02 2.27
C ASP A 40 -6.62 1.80 3.38
N SER A 41 -6.85 2.77 4.28
CA SER A 41 -7.91 2.65 5.29
C SER A 41 -9.31 2.68 4.70
N ASP A 42 -9.49 3.38 3.58
CA ASP A 42 -10.81 3.60 3.01
C ASP A 42 -11.09 2.65 1.84
N LEU A 43 -10.05 2.13 1.17
CA LEU A 43 -10.16 1.37 -0.07
C LEU A 43 -11.13 0.19 0.01
N TYR A 44 -11.06 -0.61 1.08
CA TYR A 44 -11.97 -1.74 1.24
C TYR A 44 -13.42 -1.30 1.49
N LEU A 45 -13.62 -0.24 2.27
CA LEU A 45 -14.94 0.30 2.55
C LEU A 45 -15.58 0.84 1.27
N LEU A 46 -14.82 1.59 0.46
CA LEU A 46 -15.26 2.11 -0.83
C LEU A 46 -15.62 1.00 -1.81
N HIS A 47 -14.83 -0.08 -1.86
CA HIS A 47 -15.12 -1.25 -2.68
C HIS A 47 -16.44 -1.93 -2.31
N VAL A 48 -16.70 -2.09 -1.01
CA VAL A 48 -17.96 -2.68 -0.52
C VAL A 48 -19.14 -1.72 -0.73
N GLU A 49 -18.94 -0.42 -0.51
CA GLU A 49 -19.95 0.62 -0.71
C GLU A 49 -20.42 0.64 -2.18
N GLU A 50 -19.50 0.62 -3.15
CA GLU A 50 -19.82 0.61 -4.58
C GLU A 50 -20.74 -0.57 -4.93
N LYS A 51 -20.41 -1.76 -4.43
CA LYS A 51 -21.21 -2.96 -4.66
C LYS A 51 -22.60 -2.87 -4.08
N LYS A 52 -22.72 -2.46 -2.82
CA LYS A 52 -24.03 -2.30 -2.16
C LYS A 52 -24.89 -1.27 -2.90
N ILE A 53 -24.30 -0.12 -3.29
CA ILE A 53 -25.01 0.92 -4.03
C ILE A 53 -25.52 0.39 -5.38
N MET A 54 -24.72 -0.40 -6.08
CA MET A 54 -25.15 -1.02 -7.32
C MET A 54 -26.26 -2.06 -7.13
N GLU A 55 -26.19 -2.88 -6.08
CA GLU A 55 -27.24 -3.86 -5.74
C GLU A 55 -28.58 -3.19 -5.40
N ALA A 56 -28.58 -2.10 -4.63
CA ALA A 56 -29.81 -1.36 -4.31
C ALA A 56 -30.32 -0.48 -5.46
N GLY A 57 -29.48 -0.25 -6.47
CA GLY A 57 -29.68 0.76 -7.50
C GLY A 57 -29.19 2.15 -7.05
N PRO A 58 -28.41 2.88 -7.87
CA PRO A 58 -27.80 4.16 -7.48
C PRO A 58 -28.79 5.23 -7.01
N SER A 59 -30.04 5.18 -7.50
CA SER A 59 -31.11 6.09 -7.09
C SER A 59 -31.64 5.85 -5.67
N ASN A 60 -31.33 4.69 -5.06
CA ASN A 60 -31.80 4.25 -3.75
C ASN A 60 -30.69 4.27 -2.67
N TRP A 61 -29.58 4.97 -2.91
CA TRP A 61 -28.42 4.98 -2.03
C TRP A 61 -28.74 5.37 -0.57
N GLN A 62 -29.77 6.20 -0.34
CA GLN A 62 -30.20 6.60 1.02
C GLN A 62 -30.73 5.45 1.87
N LYS A 63 -31.14 4.33 1.25
CA LYS A 63 -31.55 3.13 1.98
C LYS A 63 -30.35 2.36 2.55
N LEU A 64 -29.15 2.60 2.02
CA LEU A 64 -27.91 1.93 2.40
C LEU A 64 -27.06 2.77 3.35
N CYS A 65 -27.08 4.09 3.17
CA CYS A 65 -26.27 5.02 3.94
C CYS A 65 -27.17 5.90 4.81
N PHE A 66 -27.06 5.72 6.13
CA PHE A 66 -27.74 6.58 7.09
C PHE A 66 -26.89 7.84 7.34
N VAL A 67 -27.35 8.99 6.83
CA VAL A 67 -26.65 10.29 6.89
C VAL A 67 -27.53 11.37 7.55
N PRO A 68 -27.86 11.23 8.84
CA PRO A 68 -28.90 12.03 9.48
C PRO A 68 -28.44 13.42 9.93
N THR A 69 -27.14 13.70 9.93
CA THR A 69 -26.59 14.87 10.63
C THR A 69 -26.30 16.03 9.67
N LYS A 70 -26.13 17.24 10.25
CA LYS A 70 -25.70 18.42 9.48
C LYS A 70 -24.32 18.25 8.86
N SER A 71 -23.44 17.45 9.48
CA SER A 71 -22.10 17.15 8.95
C SER A 71 -22.15 16.38 7.63
N ASP A 72 -23.25 15.66 7.37
CA ASP A 72 -23.44 14.88 6.16
C ASP A 72 -24.03 15.68 4.98
N ALA A 73 -24.33 16.97 5.19
CA ALA A 73 -25.02 17.80 4.20
C ALA A 73 -24.32 17.81 2.84
N ASN A 74 -22.98 17.81 2.82
CA ASN A 74 -22.19 17.78 1.59
C ASN A 74 -22.28 16.44 0.86
N VAL A 75 -22.37 15.32 1.58
CA VAL A 75 -22.58 13.99 0.98
C VAL A 75 -23.94 13.93 0.28
N VAL A 76 -24.98 14.41 0.97
CA VAL A 76 -26.35 14.48 0.42
C VAL A 76 -26.40 15.40 -0.80
N ALA A 77 -25.79 16.59 -0.70
CA ALA A 77 -25.75 17.56 -1.80
C ALA A 77 -25.03 16.99 -3.03
N PHE A 78 -23.87 16.34 -2.84
CA PHE A 78 -23.13 15.70 -3.90
C PHE A 78 -23.94 14.59 -4.60
N ARG A 79 -24.56 13.70 -3.83
CA ARG A 79 -25.38 12.60 -4.39
C ARG A 79 -26.62 13.12 -5.13
N LYS A 80 -27.24 14.21 -4.66
CA LYS A 80 -28.35 14.90 -5.38
C LYS A 80 -27.86 15.49 -6.69
N TRP A 81 -26.72 16.19 -6.67
CA TRP A 81 -26.09 16.72 -7.87
C TRP A 81 -25.79 15.61 -8.87
N LEU A 82 -25.18 14.50 -8.43
CA LEU A 82 -24.88 13.34 -9.29
C LEU A 82 -26.14 12.75 -9.91
N LYS A 83 -27.25 12.67 -9.15
CA LYS A 83 -28.54 12.21 -9.66
C LYS A 83 -29.09 13.13 -10.77
N ILE A 84 -29.07 14.44 -10.54
CA ILE A 84 -29.65 15.43 -11.46
C ILE A 84 -28.82 15.55 -12.75
N TYR A 85 -27.51 15.59 -12.62
CA TYR A 85 -26.62 15.94 -13.75
C TYR A 85 -25.94 14.74 -14.42
N ALA A 86 -25.92 13.57 -13.77
CA ALA A 86 -25.27 12.36 -14.32
C ALA A 86 -26.16 11.10 -14.23
N GLY A 87 -27.46 11.23 -13.94
CA GLY A 87 -28.36 10.07 -13.81
C GLY A 87 -28.06 9.18 -12.59
N GLY A 88 -27.25 9.67 -11.64
CA GLY A 88 -26.94 8.99 -10.37
C GLY A 88 -25.77 8.02 -10.43
N GLN A 89 -25.14 7.83 -11.60
CA GLN A 89 -24.00 6.95 -11.80
C GLN A 89 -23.09 7.48 -12.91
N ILE A 90 -21.98 6.80 -13.15
CA ILE A 90 -21.12 7.10 -14.30
C ILE A 90 -21.78 6.53 -15.56
N ASP A 91 -21.90 7.36 -16.60
CA ASP A 91 -22.28 6.88 -17.92
C ASP A 91 -21.07 6.22 -18.60
N TRP A 92 -21.14 4.89 -18.76
CA TRP A 92 -20.11 4.10 -19.42
C TRP A 92 -20.31 4.01 -20.94
N GLY A 93 -21.39 4.61 -21.47
CA GLY A 93 -21.81 4.49 -22.86
C GLY A 93 -21.90 3.03 -23.30
N ASN A 94 -21.49 2.75 -24.53
CA ASN A 94 -21.53 1.40 -25.10
C ASN A 94 -20.26 0.57 -24.83
N LYS A 95 -19.29 1.10 -24.06
CA LYS A 95 -18.00 0.41 -23.83
C LYS A 95 -18.08 -0.63 -22.72
N PHE A 96 -18.92 -0.39 -21.72
CA PHE A 96 -19.10 -1.29 -20.60
C PHE A 96 -20.59 -1.42 -20.25
N THR A 97 -20.97 -2.61 -19.79
CA THR A 97 -22.32 -2.90 -19.29
C THR A 97 -22.63 -2.22 -17.95
N GLY A 98 -21.63 -1.60 -17.32
CA GLY A 98 -21.72 -1.03 -15.98
C GLY A 98 -21.61 -2.05 -14.85
N SER A 99 -21.60 -3.36 -15.13
CA SER A 99 -21.52 -4.41 -14.10
C SER A 99 -20.16 -4.46 -13.42
N LEU A 100 -20.14 -4.60 -12.09
CA LEU A 100 -18.89 -4.73 -11.33
C LEU A 100 -18.29 -6.12 -11.47
N PRO A 101 -16.95 -6.23 -11.50
CA PRO A 101 -16.28 -7.51 -11.41
C PRO A 101 -16.52 -8.19 -10.03
N PRO A 102 -16.31 -9.52 -9.93
CA PRO A 102 -16.32 -10.21 -8.65
C PRO A 102 -15.30 -9.59 -7.68
N THR A 103 -15.56 -9.70 -6.37
CA THR A 103 -14.62 -9.17 -5.36
C THR A 103 -13.37 -10.02 -5.38
N PRO A 104 -12.18 -9.45 -5.65
CA PRO A 104 -10.94 -10.21 -5.56
C PRO A 104 -10.60 -10.49 -4.08
N PRO A 105 -9.66 -11.41 -3.81
CA PRO A 105 -9.11 -11.58 -2.47
C PRO A 105 -8.65 -10.24 -1.88
N ARG A 106 -8.84 -10.05 -0.57
CA ARG A 106 -8.50 -8.79 0.11
C ARG A 106 -7.04 -8.37 -0.12
N GLU A 107 -6.13 -9.34 -0.13
CA GLU A 107 -4.71 -9.12 -0.38
C GLU A 107 -4.43 -8.54 -1.77
N GLN A 108 -5.17 -8.98 -2.78
CA GLN A 108 -5.06 -8.46 -4.15
C GLN A 108 -5.70 -7.07 -4.26
N LEU A 109 -6.87 -6.87 -3.65
CA LEU A 109 -7.54 -5.56 -3.64
C LEU A 109 -6.67 -4.47 -3.00
N MET A 110 -5.95 -4.85 -1.94
CA MET A 110 -5.13 -3.96 -1.13
C MET A 110 -3.65 -4.00 -1.52
N ASP A 111 -3.29 -4.54 -2.69
CA ASP A 111 -1.89 -4.60 -3.12
C ASP A 111 -1.39 -3.22 -3.58
N ARG A 112 -0.69 -2.54 -2.67
CA ARG A 112 -0.08 -1.23 -2.87
C ARG A 112 0.99 -1.24 -3.96
N TYR A 113 1.61 -2.39 -4.23
CA TYR A 113 2.67 -2.44 -5.24
C TYR A 113 2.11 -2.12 -6.63
N TRP A 114 0.96 -2.71 -6.96
CA TRP A 114 0.30 -2.51 -8.24
C TRP A 114 -0.47 -1.18 -8.30
N SER A 115 -1.13 -0.79 -7.20
CA SER A 115 -1.90 0.46 -7.18
C SER A 115 -1.01 1.71 -7.17
N HIS A 116 0.19 1.63 -6.58
CA HIS A 116 1.06 2.79 -6.38
C HIS A 116 2.52 2.56 -6.76
N VAL A 117 3.19 1.57 -6.16
CA VAL A 117 4.67 1.49 -6.18
C VAL A 117 5.22 1.38 -7.59
N VAL A 118 4.64 0.54 -8.44
CA VAL A 118 5.10 0.35 -9.84
C VAL A 118 5.03 1.64 -10.66
N ASN A 119 4.07 2.52 -10.34
CA ASN A 119 3.81 3.77 -11.07
C ASN A 119 4.51 5.00 -10.45
N CYS A 120 5.06 4.88 -9.24
CA CYS A 120 5.71 5.97 -8.54
C CYS A 120 7.23 5.80 -8.57
N SER A 121 7.95 6.68 -9.28
CA SER A 121 9.42 6.58 -9.41
C SER A 121 10.15 6.54 -8.07
N SER A 122 9.75 7.36 -7.10
CA SER A 122 10.37 7.41 -5.77
C SER A 122 10.15 6.13 -4.96
N CYS A 123 8.91 5.61 -4.94
CA CYS A 123 8.58 4.40 -4.19
C CYS A 123 9.13 3.15 -4.88
N ASN A 124 9.12 3.10 -6.22
CA ASN A 124 9.73 2.03 -7.00
C ASN A 124 11.24 1.93 -6.76
N ALA A 125 11.94 3.08 -6.78
CA ALA A 125 13.37 3.12 -6.50
C ALA A 125 13.68 2.64 -5.07
N ALA A 126 12.92 3.11 -4.08
CA ALA A 126 13.07 2.66 -2.70
C ALA A 126 12.79 1.15 -2.55
N TYR A 127 11.71 0.65 -3.15
CA TYR A 127 11.37 -0.77 -3.14
C TYR A 127 12.50 -1.62 -3.73
N LYS A 128 13.04 -1.26 -4.90
CA LYS A 128 14.15 -1.98 -5.53
C LYS A 128 15.42 -1.94 -4.69
N GLY A 129 15.80 -0.76 -4.19
CA GLY A 129 17.01 -0.58 -3.38
C GLY A 129 16.95 -1.36 -2.06
N LEU A 130 15.83 -1.29 -1.35
CA LEU A 130 15.65 -2.01 -0.09
C LEU A 130 15.60 -3.54 -0.31
N ASN A 131 14.98 -4.02 -1.39
CA ASN A 131 15.02 -5.45 -1.74
C ASN A 131 16.44 -5.90 -2.06
N ALA A 132 17.20 -5.12 -2.83
CA ALA A 132 18.60 -5.43 -3.11
C ALA A 132 19.40 -5.53 -1.81
N LEU A 133 19.23 -4.59 -0.88
CA LEU A 133 19.87 -4.63 0.44
C LEU A 133 19.46 -5.87 1.24
N ALA A 134 18.18 -6.23 1.27
CA ALA A 134 17.70 -7.42 1.97
C ALA A 134 18.35 -8.70 1.43
N VAL A 135 18.48 -8.83 0.11
CA VAL A 135 19.17 -9.96 -0.53
C VAL A 135 20.68 -9.91 -0.23
N SER A 136 21.33 -8.75 -0.34
CA SER A 136 22.75 -8.61 -0.03
C SER A 136 23.07 -9.02 1.40
N LEU A 137 22.27 -8.58 2.39
CA LEU A 137 22.44 -9.00 3.79
C LEU A 137 22.33 -10.52 3.94
N GLN A 138 21.37 -11.16 3.25
CA GLN A 138 21.24 -12.62 3.31
C GLN A 138 22.44 -13.33 2.67
N VAL A 139 22.95 -12.84 1.53
CA VAL A 139 24.15 -13.37 0.88
C VAL A 139 25.37 -13.23 1.78
N PHE A 140 25.57 -12.06 2.41
CA PHE A 140 26.65 -11.83 3.36
C PHE A 140 26.56 -12.77 4.56
N SER A 141 25.35 -12.99 5.10
CA SER A 141 25.16 -13.96 6.18
C SER A 141 25.66 -15.35 5.80
N PHE A 142 25.28 -15.87 4.64
CA PHE A 142 25.72 -17.20 4.21
C PHE A 142 27.21 -17.25 3.91
N ALA A 143 27.76 -16.21 3.29
CA ALA A 143 29.19 -16.11 3.04
C ALA A 143 30.00 -16.14 4.35
N LEU A 144 29.57 -15.39 5.37
CA LEU A 144 30.23 -15.37 6.68
C LEU A 144 30.17 -16.73 7.39
N VAL A 145 29.03 -17.43 7.33
CA VAL A 145 28.90 -18.80 7.88
C VAL A 145 29.83 -19.77 7.13
N ALA A 146 29.87 -19.68 5.79
CA ALA A 146 30.75 -20.52 4.98
C ALA A 146 32.23 -20.29 5.30
N ILE A 147 32.65 -19.02 5.48
CA ILE A 147 34.01 -18.67 5.91
C ILE A 147 34.32 -19.31 7.27
N VAL A 148 33.44 -19.14 8.26
CA VAL A 148 33.64 -19.73 9.60
C VAL A 148 33.69 -21.26 9.55
N GLY A 149 32.91 -21.90 8.68
CA GLY A 149 32.89 -23.36 8.52
C GLY A 149 34.10 -23.94 7.80
N ALA A 150 34.62 -23.25 6.78
CA ALA A 150 35.77 -23.69 5.99
C ALA A 150 37.12 -23.41 6.67
N THR A 151 37.18 -22.45 7.61
CA THR A 151 38.43 -22.03 8.24
C THR A 151 38.77 -22.94 9.42
N LYS A 152 39.98 -23.53 9.43
CA LYS A 152 40.45 -24.36 10.55
C LYS A 152 40.53 -23.55 11.85
N GLN A 153 40.22 -24.17 12.98
CA GLN A 153 40.18 -23.50 14.29
C GLN A 153 41.50 -22.80 14.68
N ALA A 154 42.65 -23.33 14.26
CA ALA A 154 43.96 -22.74 14.54
C ALA A 154 44.30 -21.52 13.66
N MET A 155 43.53 -21.25 12.60
CA MET A 155 43.83 -20.18 11.63
C MET A 155 43.18 -18.84 11.99
N ILE A 156 42.17 -18.83 12.88
CA ILE A 156 41.46 -17.62 13.32
C ILE A 156 41.33 -17.64 14.84
N SER A 157 41.46 -16.47 15.46
CA SER A 157 41.24 -16.36 16.91
C SER A 157 39.79 -16.64 17.28
N MET A 158 39.56 -17.11 18.51
CA MET A 158 38.21 -17.32 19.03
C MET A 158 37.36 -16.04 18.94
N ALA A 159 37.96 -14.88 19.23
CA ALA A 159 37.32 -13.58 19.14
C ALA A 159 36.90 -13.24 17.69
N ALA A 160 37.78 -13.47 16.71
CA ALA A 160 37.47 -13.24 15.30
C ALA A 160 36.34 -14.17 14.82
N ARG A 161 36.39 -15.45 15.20
CA ARG A 161 35.35 -16.43 14.86
C ARG A 161 33.99 -16.01 15.43
N ASN A 162 33.94 -15.64 16.71
CA ASN A 162 32.70 -15.18 17.36
C ASN A 162 32.17 -13.91 16.70
N THR A 163 33.04 -12.97 16.32
CA THR A 163 32.65 -11.75 15.61
C THR A 163 32.00 -12.05 14.26
N LEU A 164 32.59 -12.96 13.46
CA LEU A 164 32.03 -13.36 12.16
C LEU A 164 30.66 -14.05 12.32
N VAL A 165 30.51 -14.91 13.34
CA VAL A 165 29.22 -15.56 13.64
C VAL A 165 28.15 -14.52 14.03
N ILE A 166 28.48 -13.59 14.93
CA ILE A 166 27.56 -12.52 15.33
C ILE A 166 27.16 -11.67 14.12
N ALA A 167 28.13 -11.27 13.30
CA ALA A 167 27.88 -10.51 12.08
C ALA A 167 26.94 -11.27 11.12
N ALA A 168 27.15 -12.58 10.93
CA ALA A 168 26.29 -13.40 10.10
C ALA A 168 24.85 -13.43 10.62
N VAL A 169 24.67 -13.62 11.94
CA VAL A 169 23.35 -13.63 12.58
C VAL A 169 22.66 -12.26 12.41
N LEU A 170 23.36 -11.16 12.65
CA LEU A 170 22.82 -9.81 12.48
C LEU A 170 22.41 -9.54 11.02
N CYS A 171 23.21 -9.96 10.05
CA CYS A 171 22.87 -9.85 8.64
C CYS A 171 21.61 -10.67 8.29
N PHE A 172 21.49 -11.90 8.79
CA PHE A 172 20.30 -12.73 8.56
C PHE A 172 19.04 -12.11 9.17
N VAL A 173 19.10 -11.72 10.46
CA VAL A 173 17.99 -11.08 11.16
C VAL A 173 17.61 -9.76 10.48
N GLY A 174 18.59 -8.94 10.13
CA GLY A 174 18.40 -7.70 9.39
C GLY A 174 17.72 -7.91 8.05
N SER A 175 18.11 -8.94 7.29
CA SER A 175 17.45 -9.31 6.03
C SER A 175 15.98 -9.70 6.23
N LYS A 176 15.67 -10.53 7.24
CA LYS A 176 14.29 -10.94 7.53
C LYS A 176 13.43 -9.78 7.99
N TRP A 177 13.95 -8.95 8.89
CA TRP A 177 13.27 -7.74 9.34
C TRP A 177 12.99 -6.80 8.17
N LEU A 178 14.00 -6.54 7.33
CA LEU A 178 13.86 -5.66 6.18
C LEU A 178 12.88 -6.20 5.15
N SER A 179 12.87 -7.51 4.90
CA SER A 179 11.91 -8.16 4.02
C SER A 179 10.47 -7.99 4.51
N HIS A 180 10.23 -8.17 5.81
CA HIS A 180 8.92 -7.93 6.42
C HIS A 180 8.53 -6.45 6.36
N PHE A 181 9.46 -5.53 6.65
CA PHE A 181 9.27 -4.09 6.53
C PHE A 181 8.87 -3.69 5.10
N ILE A 182 9.58 -4.20 4.09
CA ILE A 182 9.28 -3.96 2.68
C ILE A 182 7.87 -4.44 2.35
N TYR A 183 7.50 -5.64 2.79
CA TYR A 183 6.17 -6.19 2.54
C TYR A 183 5.07 -5.31 3.13
N LYS A 184 5.18 -4.91 4.41
CA LYS A 184 4.17 -4.05 5.06
C LYS A 184 4.11 -2.64 4.47
N THR A 185 5.23 -2.13 3.97
CA THR A 185 5.36 -0.75 3.48
C THR A 185 5.03 -0.59 2.00
N PHE A 186 5.27 -1.60 1.17
CA PHE A 186 5.13 -1.49 -0.29
C PHE A 186 4.15 -2.50 -0.91
N ARG A 187 3.69 -3.51 -0.18
CA ARG A 187 2.76 -4.53 -0.69
C ARG A 187 1.41 -4.46 -0.01
N TYR A 188 1.35 -4.77 1.28
CA TYR A 188 0.07 -4.96 1.94
C TYR A 188 0.07 -4.38 3.34
N HIS A 189 -0.92 -3.54 3.61
CA HIS A 189 -1.25 -3.06 4.94
C HIS A 189 -2.73 -3.32 5.20
N GLY A 190 -3.00 -4.29 6.07
CA GLY A 190 -4.37 -4.67 6.39
C GLY A 190 -4.96 -3.72 7.42
N TYR A 191 -6.17 -3.23 7.16
CA TYR A 191 -7.03 -2.62 8.16
C TYR A 191 -8.09 -3.61 8.61
N ASN A 192 -8.36 -3.64 9.92
CA ASN A 192 -9.55 -4.29 10.46
C ASN A 192 -10.58 -3.21 10.77
N HIS A 193 -11.72 -3.26 10.09
CA HIS A 193 -12.81 -2.30 10.29
C HIS A 193 -13.90 -2.85 11.24
N ALA A 194 -13.70 -4.04 11.81
CA ALA A 194 -14.67 -4.73 12.65
C ALA A 194 -14.30 -4.70 14.15
N SER A 195 -13.69 -3.60 14.61
CA SER A 195 -13.39 -3.36 16.03
C SER A 195 -14.48 -2.51 16.68
#